data_AF-A0A2A4TUP2-F1
#
_entry.id   AF-A0A2A4TUP2-F1
#
_cell.length_a   1.000
_cell.length_b   1.000
_cell.length_c   1.000
_cell.angle_alpha   90.00
_cell.angle_beta   90.00
_cell.angle_gamma   90.00
#
_symmetry.space_group_name_H-M   'P 1'
#
loop_
_entity.id
_entity.type
_entity.pdbx_description
1 polymer ?
#
loop_
_entity_poly.entity_id
_entity_poly.type
_entity_poly.pdbx_seq_one_letter_code
_entity_poly.pdbx_strand_id
1 'polypeptide(L)'
;MRDLVRSSILPQAAAGAAFTAFAAYSRLFSWHDAPIPLWALIIIVFACSTVLWAFVFAWHEKYSNRPVLNFSVPLRAWMAAILCGLSGGVLMHFFVDPMLRPLTPELYPGNFFEWSALLLFKIIFVQLFFCFAPMAFFLRLLPSIKHAAAACVGLGIFVSFLKISGLQIPVPAGFALAILAARGVSAALSVWFYVEGGILLSTAWIVCLELRHFATL
;
A
#
# COMPACT_ATOMS: atom_id res chain seq x y z
N MET A 1 -24.58 -4.28 4.29
CA MET A 1 -23.92 -3.37 5.26
C MET A 1 -23.92 -3.91 6.68
N ARG A 2 -24.90 -4.73 7.10
CA ARG A 2 -24.96 -5.37 8.43
C ARG A 2 -23.66 -6.08 8.86
N ASP A 3 -22.90 -6.62 7.91
CA ASP A 3 -21.63 -7.29 8.21
C ASP A 3 -20.55 -6.34 8.78
N LEU A 4 -20.55 -5.05 8.43
CA LEU A 4 -19.56 -4.08 8.93
C LEU A 4 -19.76 -3.71 10.40
N VAL A 5 -20.98 -3.87 10.91
CA VAL A 5 -21.38 -3.47 12.27
C VAL A 5 -21.44 -4.68 13.20
N ARG A 6 -20.97 -5.85 12.75
CA ARG A 6 -20.91 -7.03 13.64
C ARG A 6 -19.94 -6.76 14.78
N SER A 7 -20.35 -7.15 15.99
CA SER A 7 -19.57 -7.01 17.22
C SER A 7 -18.22 -7.71 17.18
N SER A 8 -18.03 -8.71 16.32
CA SER A 8 -16.74 -9.38 16.10
C SER A 8 -15.77 -8.60 15.20
N ILE A 9 -16.28 -7.76 14.30
CA ILE A 9 -15.49 -7.07 13.27
C ILE A 9 -15.04 -5.69 13.73
N LEU A 10 -15.92 -4.93 14.40
CA LEU A 10 -15.62 -3.59 14.92
C LEU A 10 -14.37 -3.52 15.82
N PRO A 11 -14.16 -4.41 16.82
CA PRO A 11 -12.96 -4.35 17.65
C PRO A 11 -11.68 -4.67 16.87
N GLN A 12 -11.74 -5.60 15.91
CA GLN A 12 -10.61 -5.93 15.03
C GLN A 12 -10.27 -4.76 14.10
N ALA A 13 -11.28 -4.12 13.53
CA ALA A 13 -11.12 -2.96 12.68
C ALA A 13 -10.55 -1.76 13.47
N ALA A 14 -11.03 -1.52 14.68
CA ALA A 14 -10.51 -0.49 15.57
C ALA A 14 -9.04 -0.77 15.98
N ALA A 15 -8.69 -2.03 16.26
CA ALA A 15 -7.31 -2.42 16.55
C ALA A 15 -6.39 -2.22 15.34
N GLY A 16 -6.81 -2.65 14.14
CA GLY A 16 -6.07 -2.40 12.90
C GLY A 16 -5.91 -0.91 12.60
N ALA A 17 -6.96 -0.12 12.86
CA ALA A 17 -6.92 1.33 12.72
C ALA A 17 -5.97 2.01 13.72
N ALA A 18 -5.94 1.56 14.97
CA ALA A 18 -5.00 2.06 15.97
C ALA A 18 -3.55 1.79 15.55
N PHE A 19 -3.27 0.58 15.05
CA PHE A 19 -1.95 0.23 14.53
C PHE A 19 -1.59 1.06 13.28
N THR A 20 -2.57 1.32 12.42
CA THR A 20 -2.40 2.16 11.22
C THR A 20 -2.11 3.61 11.58
N ALA A 21 -2.85 4.18 12.53
CA ALA A 21 -2.65 5.53 13.02
C ALA A 21 -1.28 5.67 13.70
N PHE A 22 -0.87 4.68 14.49
CA PHE A 22 0.46 4.64 15.11
C PHE A 22 1.58 4.58 14.06
N ALA A 23 1.48 3.69 13.07
CA ALA A 23 2.47 3.61 12.01
C ALA A 23 2.54 4.89 11.18
N ALA A 24 1.38 5.50 10.88
CA ALA A 24 1.29 6.75 10.15
C ALA A 24 1.81 7.95 10.93
N TYR A 25 1.77 7.91 12.28
CA TYR A 25 2.28 8.98 13.12
C TYR A 25 3.71 9.36 12.78
N SER A 26 4.59 8.38 12.62
CA SER A 26 6.01 8.61 12.32
C SER A 26 6.20 9.47 11.06
N ARG A 27 5.45 9.18 10.00
CA ARG A 27 5.51 9.90 8.73
C ARG A 27 4.80 11.26 8.78
N LEU A 28 3.67 11.33 9.48
CA LEU A 28 2.90 12.56 9.65
C LEU A 28 3.61 13.58 10.54
N PHE A 29 4.38 13.11 11.52
CA PHE A 29 5.19 13.97 12.38
C PHE A 29 6.25 14.73 11.56
N SER A 30 6.84 14.10 10.55
CA SER A 30 7.80 14.75 9.65
C SER A 30 7.17 15.73 8.64
N TRP A 31 5.84 15.81 8.56
CA TRP A 31 5.13 16.70 7.63
C TRP A 31 4.91 18.09 8.26
N HIS A 32 5.92 18.95 8.14
CA HIS A 32 5.95 20.26 8.79
C HIS A 32 4.96 21.27 8.19
N ASP A 33 4.71 21.22 6.88
CA ASP A 33 3.82 22.14 6.17
C ASP A 33 2.35 21.69 6.14
N ALA A 34 1.93 20.83 7.08
CA ALA A 34 0.56 20.32 7.10
C ALA A 34 -0.45 21.44 7.43
N PRO A 35 -1.54 21.60 6.66
CA PRO A 35 -2.52 22.66 6.88
C PRO A 35 -3.39 22.45 8.14
N ILE A 36 -3.28 21.28 8.77
CA ILE A 36 -4.11 20.83 9.89
C ILE A 36 -3.17 20.28 10.98
N PRO A 37 -3.44 20.52 12.27
CA PRO A 37 -2.59 20.01 13.34
C PRO A 37 -2.52 18.48 13.36
N LEU A 38 -1.35 17.95 13.77
CA LEU A 38 -1.03 16.52 13.76
C LEU A 38 -2.07 15.65 14.47
N TRP A 39 -2.58 16.07 15.63
CA TRP A 39 -3.58 15.30 16.38
C TRP A 39 -4.86 15.07 15.58
N ALA A 40 -5.30 16.06 14.81
CA ALA A 40 -6.49 15.96 13.98
C ALA A 40 -6.25 15.03 12.78
N LEU A 41 -5.06 15.07 12.17
CA LEU A 41 -4.66 14.12 11.12
C LEU A 41 -4.68 12.68 11.63
N ILE A 42 -4.19 12.43 12.85
CA ILE A 42 -4.21 11.10 13.47
C ILE A 42 -5.64 10.61 13.70
N ILE A 43 -6.54 11.47 14.18
CA ILE A 43 -7.96 11.14 14.36
C ILE A 43 -8.61 10.81 13.01
N ILE A 44 -8.33 11.59 11.97
CA ILE A 44 -8.85 11.34 10.61
C ILE A 44 -8.33 9.99 10.09
N VAL A 45 -7.03 9.73 10.22
CA VAL A 45 -6.42 8.46 9.81
C VAL A 45 -7.05 7.30 10.57
N PHE A 46 -7.24 7.42 11.88
CA PHE A 46 -7.88 6.40 12.70
C PHE A 46 -9.33 6.14 12.24
N ALA A 47 -10.14 7.19 12.06
CA ALA A 47 -11.53 7.06 11.62
C ALA A 47 -11.64 6.43 10.23
N CYS A 48 -10.86 6.93 9.25
CA CYS A 48 -10.85 6.39 7.90
C CYS A 48 -10.34 4.95 7.86
N SER A 49 -9.22 4.66 8.53
CA SER A 49 -8.65 3.30 8.57
C SER A 49 -9.57 2.31 9.28
N THR A 50 -10.38 2.74 10.26
CA THR A 50 -11.40 1.87 10.88
C THR A 50 -12.40 1.37 9.84
N VAL A 51 -12.89 2.26 8.97
CA VAL A 51 -13.81 1.87 7.88
C VAL A 51 -13.12 0.94 6.89
N LEU A 52 -11.88 1.24 6.51
CA LEU A 52 -11.11 0.42 5.57
C LEU A 52 -10.81 -0.98 6.12
N TRP A 53 -10.38 -1.10 7.38
CA TRP A 53 -10.18 -2.38 8.04
C TRP A 53 -11.49 -3.16 8.23
N ALA A 54 -12.60 -2.47 8.49
CA ALA A 54 -13.91 -3.11 8.52
C ALA A 54 -14.24 -3.75 7.16
N PHE A 55 -13.89 -3.14 6.03
CA PHE A 55 -14.06 -3.78 4.71
C PHE A 55 -13.21 -5.05 4.60
N VAL A 56 -11.94 -4.97 5.01
CA VAL A 56 -11.01 -6.11 4.98
C VAL A 56 -11.57 -7.28 5.79
N PHE A 57 -11.84 -7.09 7.08
CA PHE A 57 -12.28 -8.18 7.96
C PHE A 57 -13.71 -8.66 7.65
N ALA A 58 -14.61 -7.78 7.21
CA ALA A 58 -15.99 -8.18 6.92
C ALA A 58 -16.14 -8.94 5.60
N TRP A 59 -15.34 -8.60 4.58
CA TRP A 59 -15.60 -9.04 3.21
C TRP A 59 -14.49 -9.89 2.62
N HIS A 60 -13.21 -9.69 2.98
CA HIS A 60 -12.13 -10.43 2.35
C HIS A 60 -12.30 -11.93 2.50
N GLU A 61 -12.36 -12.45 3.73
CA GLU A 61 -12.45 -13.89 3.97
C GLU A 61 -13.77 -14.46 3.43
N LYS A 62 -14.86 -13.70 3.60
CA LYS A 62 -16.21 -14.10 3.16
C LYS A 62 -16.30 -14.34 1.65
N TYR A 63 -15.68 -13.50 0.83
CA TYR A 63 -15.81 -13.57 -0.63
C TYR A 63 -14.61 -14.24 -1.33
N SER A 64 -13.44 -14.26 -0.71
CA SER A 64 -12.27 -14.94 -1.27
C SER A 64 -12.08 -16.37 -0.76
N ASN A 65 -12.72 -16.74 0.36
CA ASN A 65 -12.45 -17.97 1.12
C ASN A 65 -10.97 -18.12 1.53
N ARG A 66 -10.23 -17.00 1.64
CA ARG A 66 -8.84 -16.96 2.06
C ARG A 66 -8.70 -16.09 3.31
N PRO A 67 -7.89 -16.50 4.30
CA PRO A 67 -7.71 -15.73 5.52
C PRO A 67 -6.87 -14.48 5.26
N VAL A 68 -7.19 -13.38 5.96
CA VAL A 68 -6.45 -12.12 5.86
C VAL A 68 -5.02 -12.28 6.40
N LEU A 69 -4.87 -13.05 7.48
CA LEU A 69 -3.61 -13.46 8.08
C LEU A 69 -3.40 -14.95 7.81
N ASN A 70 -2.65 -15.26 6.75
CA ASN A 70 -2.28 -16.62 6.42
C ASN A 70 -0.86 -16.93 6.90
N PHE A 71 -0.70 -17.76 7.93
CA PHE A 71 0.63 -18.19 8.41
C PHE A 71 1.15 -19.43 7.66
N SER A 72 0.30 -20.11 6.90
CA SER A 72 0.62 -21.35 6.17
C SER A 72 0.99 -21.07 4.71
N VAL A 73 1.81 -20.05 4.48
CA VAL A 73 2.23 -19.64 3.12
C VAL A 73 3.37 -20.54 2.64
N PRO A 74 3.29 -21.14 1.44
CA PRO A 74 4.33 -22.03 0.94
C PRO A 74 5.64 -21.27 0.70
N LEU A 75 6.77 -21.94 0.92
CA LEU A 75 8.12 -21.36 0.75
C LEU A 75 8.33 -20.75 -0.65
N ARG A 76 7.72 -21.35 -1.69
CA ARG A 76 7.79 -20.83 -3.07
C ARG A 76 7.22 -19.40 -3.20
N ALA A 77 6.12 -19.12 -2.50
CA ALA A 77 5.51 -17.79 -2.53
C ALA A 77 6.38 -16.77 -1.80
N TRP A 78 6.98 -17.15 -0.66
CA TRP A 78 7.97 -16.34 0.04
C TRP A 78 9.18 -16.00 -0.84
N MET A 79 9.78 -17.01 -1.48
CA MET A 79 10.89 -16.79 -2.41
C MET A 79 10.50 -15.85 -3.56
N ALA A 80 9.30 -16.00 -4.12
CA ALA A 80 8.80 -15.09 -5.14
C ALA A 80 8.66 -13.65 -4.63
N ALA A 81 8.09 -13.43 -3.44
CA ALA A 81 7.97 -12.09 -2.85
C ALA A 81 9.32 -11.42 -2.62
N ILE A 82 10.29 -12.17 -2.09
CA ILE A 82 11.65 -11.67 -1.83
C ILE A 82 12.37 -11.36 -3.16
N LEU A 83 12.39 -12.31 -4.10
CA LEU A 83 13.09 -12.15 -5.37
C LEU A 83 12.49 -11.03 -6.21
N CYS A 84 11.16 -10.99 -6.34
CA CYS A 84 10.50 -9.91 -7.03
C CYS A 84 10.77 -8.59 -6.28
N GLY A 85 10.71 -8.56 -4.94
CA GLY A 85 10.89 -7.33 -4.16
C GLY A 85 12.28 -6.74 -4.34
N LEU A 86 13.32 -7.57 -4.22
CA LEU A 86 14.70 -7.16 -4.44
C LEU A 86 14.96 -6.74 -5.88
N SER A 87 14.54 -7.55 -6.87
CA SER A 87 14.72 -7.22 -8.30
C SER A 87 13.95 -5.96 -8.71
N GLY A 88 12.71 -5.82 -8.26
CA GLY A 88 11.91 -4.61 -8.43
C GLY A 88 12.55 -3.40 -7.77
N GLY A 89 13.15 -3.58 -6.59
CA GLY A 89 13.88 -2.55 -5.87
C GLY A 89 15.10 -2.06 -6.65
N VAL A 90 15.90 -2.99 -7.18
CA VAL A 90 17.05 -2.70 -8.04
C VAL A 90 16.62 -1.96 -9.31
N LEU A 91 15.59 -2.45 -10.00
CA LEU A 91 15.07 -1.81 -11.21
C LEU A 91 14.55 -0.39 -10.92
N MET A 92 13.81 -0.20 -9.82
CA MET A 92 13.35 1.12 -9.42
C MET A 92 14.52 2.04 -9.10
N HIS A 93 15.52 1.57 -8.36
CA HIS A 93 16.69 2.37 -7.98
C HIS A 93 17.45 2.91 -9.19
N PHE A 94 17.64 2.11 -10.24
CA PHE A 94 18.42 2.52 -11.40
C PHE A 94 17.60 3.27 -12.48
N PHE A 95 16.33 2.92 -12.67
CA PHE A 95 15.55 3.45 -13.79
C PHE A 95 14.48 4.47 -13.40
N VAL A 96 13.89 4.36 -12.21
CA VAL A 96 12.71 5.15 -11.83
C VAL A 96 13.09 6.24 -10.81
N ASP A 97 13.87 5.87 -9.79
CA ASP A 97 14.24 6.74 -8.69
C ASP A 97 15.09 7.96 -9.11
N PRO A 98 16.07 7.86 -10.03
CA PRO A 98 16.86 9.02 -10.46
C PRO A 98 15.98 10.10 -11.10
N MET A 99 14.86 9.70 -11.70
CA MET A 99 13.93 10.61 -12.36
C MET A 99 12.83 11.12 -11.42
N LEU A 100 12.38 10.31 -10.45
CA LEU A 100 11.36 10.70 -9.47
C LEU A 100 11.91 11.54 -8.31
N ARG A 101 13.17 11.34 -7.92
CA ARG A 101 13.83 12.08 -6.83
C ARG A 101 13.80 13.60 -7.00
N PRO A 102 14.07 14.19 -8.17
CA PRO A 102 13.95 15.64 -8.34
C PRO A 102 12.49 16.13 -8.36
N LEU A 103 11.53 15.29 -8.73
CA LEU A 103 10.11 15.65 -8.81
C LEU A 103 9.39 15.60 -7.46
N THR A 104 9.82 14.69 -6.59
CA THR A 104 9.18 14.40 -5.29
C THR A 104 10.25 14.07 -4.22
N PRO A 105 11.16 15.02 -3.91
CA PRO A 105 12.27 14.78 -3.00
C PRO A 105 11.79 14.32 -1.62
N GLU A 106 10.64 14.80 -1.16
CA GLU A 106 10.03 14.45 0.11
C GLU A 106 9.67 12.96 0.25
N LEU A 107 9.54 12.23 -0.87
CA LEU A 107 9.24 10.79 -0.87
C LEU A 107 10.48 9.90 -0.72
N TYR A 108 11.69 10.48 -0.75
CA TYR A 108 12.95 9.78 -0.62
C TYR A 108 13.55 10.03 0.77
N PRO A 109 13.80 8.99 1.57
CA PRO A 109 14.36 9.17 2.90
C PRO A 109 15.84 9.55 2.82
N GLY A 110 16.25 10.53 3.62
CA GLY A 110 17.66 10.97 3.75
C GLY A 110 18.40 10.35 4.93
N ASN A 111 17.70 9.68 5.84
CA ASN A 111 18.29 9.00 6.99
C ASN A 111 17.47 7.73 7.36
N PHE A 112 18.04 6.90 8.24
CA PHE A 112 17.40 5.66 8.67
C PHE A 112 16.04 5.88 9.36
N PHE A 113 15.87 6.98 10.10
CA PHE A 113 14.61 7.29 10.78
C PHE A 113 13.49 7.55 9.76
N GLU A 114 13.74 8.41 8.77
CA GLU A 114 12.81 8.69 7.68
C GLU A 114 12.49 7.45 6.85
N TRP A 115 13.50 6.59 6.60
CA TRP A 115 13.28 5.33 5.91
C TRP A 115 12.35 4.42 6.70
N SER A 116 12.56 4.27 8.01
CA SER A 116 11.72 3.45 8.87
C SER A 116 10.27 3.98 8.93
N ALA A 117 10.09 5.30 9.00
CA ALA A 117 8.79 5.95 8.99
C ALA A 117 8.06 5.73 7.65
N LEU A 118 8.78 5.89 6.53
CA LEU A 118 8.26 5.63 5.18
C LEU A 118 7.86 4.15 5.01
N LEU A 119 8.70 3.23 5.48
CA LEU A 119 8.44 1.80 5.41
C LEU A 119 7.16 1.45 6.19
N LEU A 120 7.07 1.83 7.46
CA LEU A 120 5.91 1.58 8.32
C LEU A 120 4.62 2.16 7.71
N PHE A 121 4.69 3.39 7.19
CA PHE A 121 3.56 4.00 6.49
C PHE A 121 3.16 3.21 5.24
N LYS A 122 4.13 2.72 4.46
CA LYS A 122 3.86 1.93 3.24
C LYS A 122 3.25 0.56 3.54
N ILE A 123 3.82 -0.19 4.48
CA ILE A 123 3.38 -1.56 4.77
C ILE A 123 1.97 -1.61 5.35
N ILE A 124 1.57 -0.60 6.12
CA ILE A 124 0.27 -0.58 6.79
C ILE A 124 -0.72 0.33 6.07
N PHE A 125 -0.44 1.64 6.01
CA PHE A 125 -1.43 2.60 5.50
C PHE A 125 -1.57 2.53 3.97
N VAL A 126 -0.45 2.58 3.22
CA VAL A 126 -0.51 2.57 1.75
C VAL A 126 -1.11 1.26 1.24
N GLN A 127 -0.72 0.11 1.81
CA GLN A 127 -1.31 -1.17 1.45
C GLN A 127 -2.79 -1.28 1.82
N LEU A 128 -3.18 -0.80 3.00
CA LEU A 128 -4.59 -0.78 3.37
C LEU A 128 -5.41 0.00 2.35
N PHE A 129 -4.93 1.18 1.96
CA PHE A 129 -5.64 2.08 1.05
C PHE A 129 -5.66 1.63 -0.41
N PHE A 130 -4.55 1.06 -0.92
CA PHE A 130 -4.42 0.72 -2.34
C PHE A 130 -4.60 -0.76 -2.66
N CYS A 131 -4.48 -1.65 -1.67
CA CYS A 131 -4.55 -3.09 -1.89
C CYS A 131 -5.64 -3.74 -1.05
N PHE A 132 -5.53 -3.72 0.28
CA PHE A 132 -6.36 -4.57 1.15
C PHE A 132 -7.84 -4.16 1.10
N ALA A 133 -8.15 -2.89 1.40
CA ALA A 133 -9.52 -2.42 1.46
C ALA A 133 -10.19 -2.33 0.07
N PRO A 134 -9.54 -1.82 -0.99
CA PRO A 134 -10.11 -1.86 -2.34
C PRO A 134 -10.35 -3.28 -2.82
N MET A 135 -9.43 -4.22 -2.57
CA MET A 135 -9.62 -5.61 -2.94
C MET A 135 -10.85 -6.21 -2.25
N ALA A 136 -11.00 -6.01 -0.94
CA ALA A 136 -12.16 -6.47 -0.19
C ALA A 136 -13.48 -5.83 -0.68
N PHE A 137 -13.43 -4.55 -1.03
CA PHE A 137 -14.56 -3.82 -1.61
C PHE A 137 -14.93 -4.38 -3.00
N PHE A 138 -13.96 -4.58 -3.89
CA PHE A 138 -14.21 -5.10 -5.23
C PHE A 138 -14.60 -6.58 -5.24
N LEU A 139 -14.10 -7.39 -4.31
CA LEU A 139 -14.57 -8.77 -4.12
C LEU A 139 -16.06 -8.84 -3.80
N ARG A 140 -16.59 -7.83 -3.12
CA ARG A 140 -18.02 -7.73 -2.83
C ARG A 140 -18.84 -7.30 -4.06
N LEU A 141 -18.27 -6.49 -4.96
CA LEU A 141 -18.98 -5.93 -6.11
C LEU A 141 -18.89 -6.80 -7.37
N LEU A 142 -17.76 -7.49 -7.55
CA LEU A 142 -17.43 -8.19 -8.78
C LEU A 142 -17.51 -9.71 -8.59
N PRO A 143 -17.88 -10.47 -9.64
CA PRO A 143 -18.22 -11.88 -9.52
C PRO A 143 -17.02 -12.80 -9.31
N SER A 144 -15.78 -12.30 -9.45
CA SER A 144 -14.58 -13.14 -9.30
C SER A 144 -13.41 -12.36 -8.73
N ILE A 145 -12.51 -13.08 -8.08
CA ILE A 145 -11.22 -12.57 -7.58
C ILE A 145 -10.39 -11.92 -8.70
N LYS A 146 -10.39 -12.47 -9.92
CA LYS A 146 -9.62 -11.92 -11.05
C LYS A 146 -10.09 -10.52 -11.45
N HIS A 147 -11.42 -10.35 -11.62
CA HIS A 147 -12.03 -9.05 -11.90
C HIS A 147 -11.79 -8.05 -10.74
N ALA A 148 -11.91 -8.50 -9.49
CA ALA A 148 -11.63 -7.67 -8.32
C ALA A 148 -10.17 -7.21 -8.27
N ALA A 149 -9.23 -8.10 -8.56
CA ALA A 149 -7.81 -7.79 -8.64
C ALA A 149 -7.53 -6.78 -9.77
N ALA A 150 -8.10 -6.98 -10.96
CA ALA A 150 -7.94 -6.05 -12.08
C ALA A 150 -8.49 -4.65 -11.74
N ALA A 151 -9.65 -4.57 -11.08
CA ALA A 151 -10.22 -3.30 -10.62
C ALA A 151 -9.34 -2.62 -9.55
N CYS A 152 -8.77 -3.41 -8.64
CA CYS A 152 -7.84 -2.92 -7.61
C CYS A 152 -6.56 -2.33 -8.24
N VAL A 153 -5.96 -3.03 -9.20
CA VAL A 153 -4.81 -2.53 -9.96
C VAL A 153 -5.18 -1.28 -10.76
N GLY A 154 -6.34 -1.27 -11.42
CA GLY A 154 -6.85 -0.13 -12.15
C GLY A 154 -7.01 1.12 -11.27
N LEU A 155 -7.52 0.97 -10.05
CA LEU A 155 -7.59 2.05 -9.06
C LEU A 155 -6.19 2.60 -8.73
N GLY A 156 -5.21 1.73 -8.50
CA GLY A 156 -3.82 2.13 -8.22
C GLY A 156 -3.18 2.91 -9.38
N ILE A 157 -3.41 2.47 -10.62
CA ILE A 157 -2.94 3.16 -11.83
C ILE A 157 -3.66 4.52 -11.97
N PHE A 158 -4.98 4.55 -11.78
CA PHE A 158 -5.78 5.77 -11.86
C PHE A 158 -5.32 6.83 -10.85
N VAL A 159 -5.12 6.45 -9.59
CA VAL A 159 -4.60 7.39 -8.58
C VAL A 159 -3.17 7.83 -8.90
N SER A 160 -2.34 6.95 -9.45
CA SER A 160 -0.99 7.33 -9.91
C SER A 160 -1.05 8.34 -11.06
N PHE A 161 -1.98 8.17 -11.99
CA PHE A 161 -2.24 9.11 -13.08
C PHE A 161 -2.68 10.48 -12.54
N LEU A 162 -3.60 10.51 -11.58
CA LEU A 162 -4.01 11.76 -10.93
C LEU A 162 -2.82 12.46 -10.25
N LYS A 163 -1.95 11.70 -9.57
CA LYS A 163 -0.74 12.25 -8.93
C LYS A 163 0.21 12.88 -9.94
N ILE A 164 0.48 12.20 -11.06
CA ILE A 164 1.34 12.74 -12.13
C ILE A 164 0.69 14.00 -12.74
N SER A 165 -0.63 13.98 -12.95
CA SER A 165 -1.36 15.10 -13.55
C SER A 165 -1.43 16.32 -12.61
N GLY A 166 -1.31 16.11 -11.30
CA GLY A 166 -1.26 17.18 -10.29
C GLY A 166 0.14 17.75 -10.04
N LEU A 167 1.18 17.24 -10.70
CA LEU A 167 2.53 17.81 -10.56
C LEU A 167 2.61 19.18 -11.22
N GLN A 168 3.25 20.14 -10.55
CA GLN A 168 3.46 21.49 -11.09
C GLN A 168 4.47 21.50 -12.24
N ILE A 169 5.39 20.52 -12.26
CA ILE A 169 6.40 20.37 -13.30
C ILE A 169 5.87 19.39 -14.35
N PRO A 170 5.78 19.80 -15.63
CA PRO A 170 5.29 18.92 -16.69
C PRO A 170 6.24 17.73 -16.88
N VAL A 171 5.68 16.53 -16.77
CA VAL A 171 6.42 15.28 -16.96
C VAL A 171 6.32 14.86 -18.44
N PRO A 172 7.45 14.57 -19.12
CA PRO A 172 7.41 14.06 -20.49
C PRO A 172 6.54 12.81 -20.62
N ALA A 173 5.72 12.71 -21.67
CA ALA A 173 4.72 11.64 -21.82
C ALA A 173 5.32 10.23 -21.74
N GLY A 174 6.49 10.01 -22.36
CA GLY A 174 7.19 8.73 -22.28
C GLY A 174 7.59 8.36 -20.85
N PHE A 175 8.00 9.33 -20.05
CA PHE A 175 8.37 9.10 -18.65
C PHE A 175 7.14 8.90 -17.76
N ALA A 176 6.06 9.65 -17.99
CA ALA A 176 4.78 9.43 -17.31
C ALA A 176 4.26 8.00 -17.56
N LEU A 177 4.34 7.52 -18.80
CA LEU A 177 3.98 6.14 -19.16
C LEU A 177 4.87 5.12 -18.44
N ALA A 178 6.18 5.35 -18.35
CA ALA A 178 7.09 4.47 -17.62
C ALA A 178 6.76 4.41 -16.12
N ILE A 179 6.47 5.55 -15.48
CA ILE A 179 6.02 5.59 -14.07
C ILE A 179 4.71 4.81 -13.91
N LEU A 180 3.73 5.05 -14.78
CA LEU A 180 2.44 4.35 -14.70
C LEU A 180 2.59 2.84 -14.90
N ALA A 181 3.43 2.41 -15.83
CA ALA A 181 3.74 1.00 -16.05
C ALA A 181 4.40 0.39 -14.81
N ALA A 182 5.42 1.04 -14.24
CA ALA A 182 6.09 0.57 -13.03
C ALA A 182 5.12 0.49 -11.84
N ARG A 183 4.25 1.50 -11.66
CA ARG A 183 3.21 1.52 -10.62
C ARG A 183 2.15 0.44 -10.85
N GLY A 184 1.75 0.20 -12.10
CA GLY A 184 0.82 -0.85 -12.48
C GLY A 184 1.36 -2.25 -12.16
N VAL A 185 2.62 -2.52 -12.52
CA VAL A 185 3.30 -3.78 -12.17
C VAL A 185 3.41 -3.93 -10.66
N SER A 186 3.85 -2.89 -9.94
CA SER A 186 3.96 -2.93 -8.48
C SER A 186 2.60 -3.16 -7.80
N ALA A 187 1.52 -2.57 -8.31
CA ALA A 187 0.17 -2.76 -7.80
C ALA A 187 -0.32 -4.19 -8.08
N ALA A 188 -0.10 -4.70 -9.30
CA ALA A 188 -0.45 -6.08 -9.66
C ALA A 188 0.26 -7.10 -8.79
N LEU A 189 1.56 -6.93 -8.53
CA LEU A 189 2.32 -7.79 -7.64
C LEU A 189 1.83 -7.69 -6.20
N SER A 190 1.53 -6.48 -5.71
CA SER A 190 0.99 -6.29 -4.35
C SER A 190 -0.34 -7.03 -4.16
N VAL A 191 -1.25 -6.91 -5.14
CA VAL A 191 -2.53 -7.63 -5.13
C VAL A 191 -2.34 -9.13 -5.24
N TRP A 192 -1.43 -9.60 -6.11
CA TRP A 192 -1.14 -11.03 -6.25
C TRP A 192 -0.59 -11.63 -4.96
N PHE A 193 0.42 -11.01 -4.34
CA PHE A 193 0.96 -11.46 -3.06
C PHE A 193 -0.07 -11.39 -1.94
N TYR A 194 -0.93 -10.37 -1.92
CA TYR A 194 -2.01 -10.29 -0.96
C TYR A 194 -3.05 -11.41 -1.12
N VAL A 195 -3.42 -11.74 -2.36
CA VAL A 195 -4.37 -12.84 -2.62
C VAL A 195 -3.76 -14.19 -2.26
N GLU A 196 -2.47 -14.42 -2.53
CA GLU A 196 -1.81 -15.70 -2.26
C GLU A 196 -1.44 -15.90 -0.78
N GLY A 197 -0.88 -14.88 -0.12
CA GLY A 197 -0.33 -15.01 1.23
C GLY A 197 -0.87 -14.01 2.25
N GLY A 198 -1.93 -13.29 1.93
CA GLY A 198 -2.52 -12.30 2.82
C GLY A 198 -1.58 -11.13 3.11
N ILE A 199 -1.75 -10.53 4.29
CA ILE A 199 -0.97 -9.35 4.70
C ILE A 199 0.53 -9.67 4.79
N LEU A 200 0.91 -10.87 5.25
CA LEU A 200 2.31 -11.22 5.52
C LEU A 200 3.15 -11.18 4.24
N LEU A 201 2.65 -11.78 3.16
CA LEU A 201 3.39 -11.86 1.91
C LEU A 201 3.46 -10.51 1.20
N SER A 202 2.37 -9.73 1.23
CA SER A 202 2.37 -8.34 0.73
C SER A 202 3.38 -7.48 1.50
N THR A 203 3.42 -7.62 2.83
CA THR A 203 4.37 -6.91 3.68
C THR A 203 5.81 -7.25 3.33
N ALA A 204 6.12 -8.55 3.17
CA ALA A 204 7.46 -9.01 2.82
C ALA A 204 7.96 -8.42 1.50
N TRP A 205 7.10 -8.45 0.48
CA TRP A 205 7.38 -7.86 -0.83
C TRP A 205 7.76 -6.37 -0.71
N ILE A 206 6.99 -5.58 0.05
CA ILE A 206 7.24 -4.13 0.21
C ILE A 206 8.51 -3.88 0.99
N VAL A 207 8.76 -4.63 2.07
CA VAL A 207 9.99 -4.49 2.84
C VAL A 207 11.18 -4.67 1.92
N CYS A 208 11.22 -5.75 1.13
CA CYS A 208 12.28 -5.99 0.17
C CYS A 208 12.37 -4.89 -0.91
N LEU A 209 11.23 -4.41 -1.41
CA LEU A 209 11.18 -3.35 -2.42
C LEU A 209 11.77 -2.03 -1.89
N GLU A 210 11.51 -1.70 -0.63
CA GLU A 210 11.93 -0.46 0.02
C GLU A 210 13.38 -0.52 0.56
N LEU A 211 14.01 -1.69 0.56
CA LEU A 211 15.45 -1.81 0.80
C LEU A 211 16.27 -1.04 -0.24
N ARG A 212 15.71 -0.74 -1.42
CA ARG A 212 16.37 0.04 -2.47
C ARG A 212 16.86 1.42 -2.01
N HIS A 213 16.25 1.97 -0.96
CA HIS A 213 16.63 3.27 -0.42
C HIS A 213 17.92 3.22 0.42
N PHE A 214 18.30 2.06 0.97
CA PHE A 214 19.54 1.91 1.75
C PHE A 214 20.80 2.22 0.95
N ALA A 215 20.81 1.98 -0.36
CA ALA A 215 21.95 2.32 -1.21
C ALA A 215 22.23 3.84 -1.26
N THR A 216 21.30 4.66 -0.79
CA THR A 216 21.40 6.13 -0.82
C THR A 216 21.31 6.79 0.57
N LEU A 217 21.21 5.99 1.63
CA LEU A 217 21.20 6.45 3.03
C LEU A 217 22.61 6.61 3.60
#